data_AF-A0A7W5EJM5-F1
#
_entry.id   AF-A0A7W5EJM5-F1
#
_cell.length_a   1.000
_cell.length_b   1.000
_cell.length_c   1.000
_cell.angle_alpha   90.00
_cell.angle_beta   90.00
_cell.angle_gamma   90.00
#
_symmetry.space_group_name_H-M   'P 1'
#
loop_
_entity.id
_entity.type
_entity.pdbx_description
1 polymer ?
#
loop_
_entity_poly.entity_id
_entity_poly.type
_entity_poly.pdbx_seq_one_letter_code
_entity_poly.pdbx_strand_id
1 'polypeptide(L)'
;MNNYVAVLKRVGTVLIVLGAVDVAYFTYCIATGKSYSSGFNVFAILAGIFLWRGNLATARLVTWLAAFFLVLAIASVPVYLSIMPRDLVWLQFRLQFRFQPGDTLTSFVIAALIIALSVWVYLQLRSPVVIQARADAGKSTSAPVSALVAAMALSSVMFFFLHALFGGESGKMAMELVRAQYGDQYRYAVQSVSTKKSFDTNESSVTAVVFVYDDKEISTVNVNWTE
;
A
#
# COMPACT_ATOMS: atom_id res chain seq x y z
N MET A 1 -5.02 0.81 39.30
CA MET A 1 -5.71 1.69 38.33
C MET A 1 -4.82 2.32 37.24
N ASN A 2 -3.53 1.97 37.07
CA ASN A 2 -2.64 2.64 36.08
C ASN A 2 -2.11 1.76 34.93
N ASN A 3 -2.48 0.47 34.85
CA ASN A 3 -1.80 -0.46 33.95
C ASN A 3 -2.14 -0.23 32.46
N TYR A 4 -3.35 0.19 32.11
CA TYR A 4 -3.71 0.43 30.70
C TYR A 4 -3.06 1.71 30.15
N VAL A 5 -2.92 2.76 30.99
CA VAL A 5 -2.31 4.03 30.59
C VAL A 5 -0.84 3.82 30.24
N ALA A 6 -0.14 2.93 30.94
CA ALA A 6 1.23 2.55 30.61
C ALA A 6 1.33 1.91 29.21
N VAL A 7 0.41 1.00 28.88
CA VAL A 7 0.34 0.37 27.54
C VAL A 7 0.05 1.42 26.47
N LEU A 8 -0.94 2.28 26.68
CA LEU A 8 -1.31 3.34 25.76
C LEU A 8 -0.17 4.34 25.54
N LYS A 9 0.54 4.73 26.60
CA LYS A 9 1.72 5.60 26.51
C LYS A 9 2.85 4.92 25.73
N ARG A 10 3.11 3.63 25.96
CA ARG A 10 4.13 2.88 25.23
C ARG A 10 3.84 2.85 23.73
N VAL A 11 2.61 2.50 23.35
CA VAL A 11 2.19 2.50 21.94
C VAL A 11 2.24 3.92 21.36
N GLY A 12 1.74 4.90 22.11
CA GLY A 12 1.73 6.30 21.70
C GLY A 12 3.14 6.85 21.45
N THR A 13 4.09 6.57 22.33
CA THR A 13 5.49 6.97 22.17
C THR A 13 6.12 6.36 20.92
N VAL A 14 5.91 5.08 20.65
CA VAL A 14 6.41 4.42 19.44
C VAL A 14 5.86 5.09 18.18
N LEU A 15 4.54 5.37 18.14
CA LEU A 15 3.92 6.04 16.99
C LEU A 15 4.42 7.48 16.80
N ILE A 16 4.63 8.23 17.89
CA ILE A 16 5.19 9.58 17.82
C ILE A 16 6.62 9.54 17.26
N VAL A 17 7.48 8.65 17.77
CA VAL A 17 8.87 8.55 17.32
C VAL A 17 8.94 8.15 15.86
N LEU A 18 8.20 7.12 15.45
CA LEU A 18 8.18 6.67 14.05
C LEU A 18 7.63 7.75 13.12
N GLY A 19 6.53 8.41 13.51
CA GLY A 19 5.98 9.51 12.73
C GLY A 19 6.93 10.69 12.63
N ALA A 20 7.66 11.03 13.69
CA ALA A 20 8.66 12.11 13.67
C ALA A 20 9.86 11.77 12.78
N VAL A 21 10.35 10.53 12.83
CA VAL A 21 11.43 10.06 11.95
C VAL A 21 11.00 10.13 10.49
N ASP A 22 9.78 9.69 10.17
CA ASP A 22 9.30 9.72 8.79
C ASP A 22 9.04 11.16 8.30
N VAL A 23 8.57 12.07 9.16
CA VAL A 23 8.48 13.51 8.84
C VAL A 23 9.85 14.11 8.57
N ALA A 24 10.88 13.74 9.35
CA ALA A 24 12.25 14.19 9.08
C ALA A 24 12.77 13.65 7.74
N TYR A 25 12.48 12.38 7.43
CA TYR A 25 12.80 11.78 6.14
C TYR A 25 12.07 12.47 4.98
N PHE A 26 10.79 12.80 5.16
CA PHE A 26 10.00 13.58 4.21
C PHE A 26 10.65 14.93 3.90
N THR A 27 11.04 15.68 4.94
CA THR A 27 11.74 16.97 4.77
C THR A 27 13.07 16.79 4.03
N TYR A 28 13.82 15.73 4.32
CA TYR A 28 15.05 15.40 3.61
C TYR A 28 14.80 15.10 2.12
N CYS A 29 13.77 14.31 1.79
CA CYS A 29 13.43 14.01 0.40
C CYS A 29 13.04 15.26 -0.38
N ILE A 30 12.26 16.17 0.21
CA ILE A 30 11.94 17.47 -0.39
C ILE A 30 13.22 18.29 -0.64
N ALA A 31 14.09 18.39 0.37
CA ALA A 31 15.33 19.16 0.26
C ALA A 31 16.30 18.62 -0.81
N THR A 32 16.25 17.31 -1.08
CA THR A 32 17.12 16.63 -2.05
C THR A 32 16.45 16.35 -3.40
N GLY A 33 15.20 16.78 -3.59
CA GLY A 33 14.44 16.53 -4.83
C GLY A 33 14.14 15.05 -5.08
N LYS A 34 14.21 14.20 -4.04
CA LYS A 34 13.91 12.77 -4.15
C LYS A 34 12.40 12.52 -4.06
N SER A 35 11.92 11.57 -4.85
CA SER A 35 10.53 11.10 -4.77
C SER A 35 10.26 10.50 -3.40
N TYR A 36 9.23 11.01 -2.73
CA TYR A 36 8.78 10.53 -1.44
C TYR A 36 7.40 9.89 -1.55
N SER A 37 7.23 8.72 -0.96
CA SER A 37 5.97 7.97 -0.97
C SER A 37 5.66 7.46 0.43
N SER A 38 5.14 8.33 1.29
CA SER A 38 4.62 7.95 2.62
C SER A 38 3.54 8.94 3.09
N GLY A 39 2.29 8.48 3.25
CA GLY A 39 1.12 9.36 3.45
C GLY A 39 0.62 9.49 4.90
N PHE A 40 1.14 8.73 5.86
CA PHE A 40 0.47 8.50 7.16
C PHE A 40 1.15 9.12 8.39
N ASN A 41 2.17 9.96 8.22
CA ASN A 41 3.10 10.24 9.33
C ASN A 41 2.59 11.28 10.32
N VAL A 42 1.90 12.30 9.84
CA VAL A 42 1.23 13.27 10.72
C VAL A 42 0.12 12.58 11.50
N PHE A 43 -0.60 11.64 10.87
CA PHE A 43 -1.64 10.86 11.55
C PHE A 43 -1.05 9.95 12.64
N ALA A 44 0.12 9.35 12.42
CA ALA A 44 0.82 8.55 13.43
C ALA A 44 1.19 9.39 14.65
N ILE A 45 1.72 10.60 14.46
CA ILE A 45 2.06 11.53 15.55
C ILE A 45 0.80 11.92 16.33
N LEU A 46 -0.27 12.37 15.64
CA LEU A 46 -1.51 12.79 16.28
C LEU A 46 -2.16 11.65 17.06
N ALA A 47 -2.28 10.47 16.44
CA ALA A 47 -2.79 9.28 17.11
C ALA A 47 -1.94 8.91 18.32
N GLY A 48 -0.61 9.01 18.19
CA GLY A 48 0.32 8.74 19.27
C GLY A 48 0.17 9.69 20.46
N ILE A 49 -0.02 11.00 20.21
CA ILE A 49 -0.28 12.00 21.26
C ILE A 49 -1.59 11.69 22.00
N PHE A 50 -2.66 11.37 21.28
CA PHE A 50 -3.93 11.03 21.91
C PHE A 50 -3.89 9.73 22.71
N LEU A 51 -3.14 8.73 22.24
CA LEU A 51 -2.86 7.51 23.02
C LEU A 51 -2.04 7.82 24.27
N TRP A 52 -1.01 8.67 24.15
CA TRP A 52 -0.19 9.07 25.28
C TRP A 52 -0.99 9.82 26.37
N ARG A 53 -2.04 10.54 25.97
CA ARG A 53 -3.04 11.15 26.87
C ARG A 53 -4.05 10.15 27.47
N GLY A 54 -3.97 8.86 27.12
CA GLY A 54 -4.85 7.82 27.65
C GLY A 54 -6.21 7.71 26.96
N ASN A 55 -6.40 8.28 25.76
CA ASN A 55 -7.69 8.28 25.09
C ASN A 55 -8.09 6.88 24.57
N LEU A 56 -9.08 6.28 25.24
CA LEU A 56 -9.63 4.96 24.88
C LEU A 56 -10.37 4.94 23.52
N ALA A 57 -10.87 6.07 23.03
CA ALA A 57 -11.47 6.15 21.69
C ALA A 57 -10.38 6.05 20.61
N THR A 58 -9.25 6.75 20.80
CA THR A 58 -8.09 6.64 19.93
C THR A 58 -7.51 5.23 19.94
N ALA A 59 -7.45 4.56 21.10
CA ALA A 59 -7.06 3.16 21.19
C ALA A 59 -7.91 2.26 20.28
N ARG A 60 -9.23 2.48 20.23
CA ARG A 60 -10.12 1.75 19.30
C ARG A 60 -9.80 2.05 17.84
N LEU A 61 -9.66 3.32 17.48
CA LEU A 61 -9.37 3.73 16.11
C LEU A 61 -8.03 3.17 15.63
N VAL A 62 -6.99 3.27 16.44
CA VAL A 62 -5.64 2.76 16.11
C VAL A 62 -5.65 1.24 16.01
N THR A 63 -6.37 0.54 16.88
CA THR A 63 -6.56 -0.92 16.76
C THR A 63 -7.26 -1.29 15.45
N TRP A 64 -8.27 -0.50 15.05
CA TRP A 64 -9.00 -0.70 13.80
C TRP A 64 -8.08 -0.48 12.59
N LEU A 65 -7.32 0.61 12.57
CA LEU A 65 -6.35 0.90 11.50
C LEU A 65 -5.26 -0.16 11.41
N ALA A 66 -4.70 -0.60 12.54
CA ALA A 66 -3.68 -1.64 12.57
C ALA A 66 -4.20 -2.96 11.95
N ALA A 67 -5.43 -3.37 12.28
CA ALA A 67 -6.05 -4.54 11.69
C ALA A 67 -6.35 -4.35 10.19
N PHE A 68 -6.85 -3.16 9.81
CA PHE A 68 -7.16 -2.83 8.42
C PHE A 68 -5.91 -2.89 7.52
N PHE A 69 -4.82 -2.21 7.91
CA PHE A 69 -3.59 -2.19 7.13
C PHE A 69 -2.88 -3.55 7.09
N LEU A 70 -2.98 -4.34 8.17
CA LEU A 70 -2.45 -5.70 8.17
C LEU A 70 -3.13 -6.56 7.10
N VAL A 71 -4.46 -6.52 7.04
CA VAL A 71 -5.21 -7.27 6.01
C VAL A 71 -4.91 -6.73 4.61
N LEU A 72 -4.86 -5.41 4.43
CA LEU A 72 -4.57 -4.80 3.14
C LEU A 72 -3.17 -5.19 2.64
N ALA A 73 -2.16 -5.23 3.52
CA ALA A 73 -0.80 -5.64 3.18
C ALA A 73 -0.71 -7.13 2.80
N ILE A 74 -1.49 -7.99 3.46
CA ILE A 74 -1.54 -9.41 3.12
C ILE A 74 -2.31 -9.63 1.81
N ALA A 75 -3.41 -8.92 1.60
CA ALA A 75 -4.28 -9.05 0.43
C ALA A 75 -3.66 -8.46 -0.84
N SER A 76 -2.76 -7.48 -0.74
CA SER A 76 -2.10 -6.88 -1.91
C SER A 76 -1.22 -7.88 -2.67
N VAL A 77 -0.60 -8.84 -1.97
CA VAL A 77 0.27 -9.86 -2.58
C VAL A 77 -0.48 -10.74 -3.60
N PRO A 78 -1.57 -11.44 -3.24
CA PRO A 78 -2.31 -12.23 -4.22
C PRO A 78 -2.92 -11.37 -5.33
N VAL A 79 -3.39 -10.15 -5.02
CA VAL A 79 -3.92 -9.23 -6.04
C VAL A 79 -2.84 -8.91 -7.08
N TYR A 80 -1.62 -8.58 -6.64
CA TYR A 80 -0.49 -8.32 -7.54
C TYR A 80 -0.13 -9.55 -8.40
N LEU A 81 -0.05 -10.73 -7.78
CA LEU A 81 0.28 -11.98 -8.46
C LEU A 81 -0.81 -12.47 -9.44
N SER A 82 -2.06 -12.04 -9.27
CA SER A 82 -3.15 -12.37 -10.19
C SER A 82 -3.19 -11.46 -11.41
N ILE A 83 -2.78 -10.19 -11.25
CA ILE A 83 -2.79 -9.21 -12.33
C ILE A 83 -1.57 -9.37 -13.24
N MET A 84 -0.39 -9.56 -12.65
CA MET A 84 0.86 -9.63 -13.39
C MET A 84 1.18 -11.07 -13.84
N PRO A 85 1.70 -11.27 -15.06
CA PRO A 85 2.21 -12.56 -15.49
C PRO A 85 3.30 -13.08 -14.54
N ARG A 86 3.22 -14.36 -14.16
CA ARG A 86 4.11 -14.97 -13.14
C ARG A 86 5.58 -14.94 -13.56
N ASP A 87 5.84 -15.16 -14.85
CA ASP A 87 7.17 -15.06 -15.45
C ASP A 87 7.74 -13.64 -15.35
N LEU A 88 6.91 -12.61 -15.61
CA LEU A 88 7.30 -11.22 -15.45
C LEU A 88 7.63 -10.88 -13.99
N VAL A 89 6.82 -11.30 -13.03
CA VAL A 89 7.09 -11.07 -11.60
C VAL A 89 8.42 -11.70 -11.17
N TRP A 90 8.69 -12.94 -11.60
CA TRP A 90 9.95 -13.61 -11.31
C TRP A 90 11.14 -12.94 -11.97
N LEU A 91 10.98 -12.49 -13.21
CA LEU A 91 12.02 -11.76 -13.93
C LEU A 91 12.32 -10.41 -13.26
N GLN A 92 11.30 -9.64 -12.89
CA GLN A 92 11.45 -8.40 -12.13
C GLN A 92 12.21 -8.64 -10.83
N PHE A 93 11.77 -9.63 -10.05
CA PHE A 93 12.44 -9.98 -8.79
C PHE A 93 13.91 -10.34 -8.99
N ARG A 94 14.22 -11.18 -10.00
CA ARG A 94 15.60 -11.58 -10.31
C ARG A 94 16.45 -10.38 -10.75
N LEU A 95 15.95 -9.54 -11.65
CA LEU A 95 16.68 -8.39 -12.16
C LEU A 95 16.90 -7.35 -11.06
N GLN A 96 15.87 -7.05 -10.27
CA GLN A 96 15.97 -6.09 -9.18
C GLN A 96 16.95 -6.56 -8.11
N PHE A 97 16.92 -7.85 -7.75
CA PHE A 97 17.90 -8.41 -6.81
C PHE A 97 19.32 -8.40 -7.36
N ARG A 98 19.51 -8.58 -8.68
CA ARG A 98 20.83 -8.59 -9.32
C ARG A 98 21.43 -7.19 -9.45
N PHE A 99 20.63 -6.20 -9.86
CA PHE A 99 21.12 -4.85 -10.17
C PHE A 99 20.99 -3.88 -8.99
N GLN A 100 19.98 -4.06 -8.14
CA GLN A 100 19.67 -3.19 -7.00
C GLN A 100 19.32 -4.02 -5.74
N PRO A 101 20.24 -4.88 -5.25
CA PRO A 101 19.99 -5.71 -4.08
C PRO A 101 19.68 -4.88 -2.83
N GLY A 102 20.32 -3.72 -2.69
CA GLY A 102 20.12 -2.80 -1.56
C GLY A 102 18.69 -2.26 -1.49
N ASP A 103 18.15 -1.77 -2.60
CA ASP A 103 16.80 -1.20 -2.65
C ASP A 103 15.74 -2.29 -2.45
N THR A 104 15.97 -3.46 -3.04
CA THR A 104 15.11 -4.64 -2.87
C THR A 104 15.05 -5.06 -1.41
N LEU A 105 16.21 -5.27 -0.77
CA LEU A 105 16.29 -5.69 0.62
C LEU A 105 15.68 -4.65 1.56
N THR A 106 15.95 -3.36 1.31
CA THR A 106 15.39 -2.25 2.09
C THR A 106 13.86 -2.27 2.03
N SER A 107 13.28 -2.49 0.84
CA SER A 107 11.83 -2.57 0.66
C SER A 107 11.21 -3.73 1.45
N PHE A 108 11.84 -4.92 1.43
CA PHE A 108 11.39 -6.06 2.22
C PHE A 108 11.50 -5.82 3.73
N VAL A 109 12.59 -5.20 4.19
CA VAL A 109 12.78 -4.85 5.60
C VAL A 109 11.72 -3.85 6.05
N ILE A 110 11.44 -2.80 5.26
CA ILE A 110 10.39 -1.82 5.56
C ILE A 110 9.03 -2.50 5.62
N ALA A 111 8.68 -3.35 4.65
CA ALA A 111 7.42 -4.08 4.65
C ALA A 111 7.27 -4.98 5.88
N ALA A 112 8.32 -5.73 6.23
CA ALA A 112 8.34 -6.58 7.42
C ALA A 112 8.18 -5.76 8.72
N LEU A 113 8.85 -4.61 8.82
CA LEU A 113 8.72 -3.69 9.97
C LEU A 113 7.30 -3.13 10.09
N ILE A 114 6.67 -2.74 8.99
CA ILE A 114 5.28 -2.24 8.98
C ILE A 114 4.31 -3.34 9.45
N ILE A 115 4.47 -4.57 8.97
CA ILE A 115 3.66 -5.71 9.38
C ILE A 115 3.89 -6.00 10.88
N ALA A 116 5.14 -6.12 11.31
CA ALA A 116 5.50 -6.40 12.70
C ALA A 116 4.97 -5.32 13.65
N LEU A 117 5.11 -4.05 13.29
CA LEU A 117 4.56 -2.92 14.04
C LEU A 117 3.03 -3.00 14.12
N SER A 118 2.36 -3.29 13.01
CA SER A 118 0.89 -3.37 12.97
C SER A 118 0.37 -4.50 13.87
N VAL A 119 1.01 -5.67 13.81
CA VAL A 119 0.72 -6.80 14.71
C VAL A 119 0.97 -6.42 16.16
N TRP A 120 2.13 -5.82 16.45
CA TRP A 120 2.49 -5.42 17.81
C TRP A 120 1.52 -4.39 18.40
N VAL A 121 1.18 -3.33 17.64
CA VAL A 121 0.20 -2.31 18.05
C VAL A 121 -1.16 -2.95 18.32
N TYR A 122 -1.61 -3.84 17.42
CA TYR A 122 -2.87 -4.55 17.59
C TYR A 122 -2.89 -5.37 18.89
N LEU A 123 -1.83 -6.16 19.15
CA LEU A 123 -1.71 -6.99 20.35
C LEU A 123 -1.67 -6.16 21.63
N GLN A 124 -0.96 -5.03 21.64
CA GLN A 124 -0.87 -4.15 22.81
C GLN A 124 -2.23 -3.51 23.13
N LEU A 125 -2.90 -2.94 22.13
CA LEU A 125 -4.19 -2.26 22.34
C LEU A 125 -5.35 -3.24 22.56
N ARG A 126 -5.16 -4.52 22.25
CA ARG A 126 -6.08 -5.63 22.58
C ARG A 126 -5.65 -6.40 23.83
N SER A 127 -4.67 -5.93 24.58
CA SER A 127 -4.31 -6.56 25.85
C SER A 127 -5.50 -6.57 26.83
N PRO A 128 -5.61 -7.58 27.72
CA PRO A 128 -6.73 -7.70 28.65
C PRO A 128 -6.95 -6.43 29.48
N VAL A 129 -5.87 -5.77 29.90
CA VAL A 129 -5.90 -4.55 30.70
C VAL A 129 -6.56 -3.38 29.93
N VAL A 130 -6.29 -3.25 28.64
CA VAL A 130 -6.91 -2.20 27.80
C VAL A 130 -8.37 -2.55 27.48
N ILE A 131 -8.68 -3.82 27.25
CA ILE A 131 -10.06 -4.28 27.03
C ILE A 131 -10.91 -4.02 28.28
N GLN A 132 -10.39 -4.35 29.47
CA GLN A 132 -11.08 -4.11 30.74
C GLN A 132 -11.32 -2.61 30.97
N ALA A 133 -10.30 -1.77 30.78
CA ALA A 133 -10.47 -0.32 30.89
C ALA A 133 -11.52 0.25 29.90
N ARG A 134 -11.67 -0.36 28.73
CA ARG A 134 -12.73 0.00 27.78
C ARG A 134 -14.10 -0.46 28.25
N ALA A 135 -14.21 -1.65 28.83
CA ALA A 135 -15.44 -2.15 29.44
C ALA A 135 -15.90 -1.25 30.60
N ASP A 136 -14.98 -0.89 31.50
CA ASP A 136 -15.24 0.00 32.65
C ASP A 136 -15.72 1.38 32.19
N ALA A 137 -15.24 1.84 31.02
CA ALA A 137 -15.66 3.10 30.39
C ALA A 137 -16.95 2.97 29.55
N GLY A 138 -17.66 1.84 29.60
CA GLY A 138 -18.87 1.58 28.82
C GLY A 138 -18.64 1.49 27.30
N LYS A 139 -17.41 1.24 26.86
CA LYS A 139 -17.04 1.18 25.43
C LYS A 139 -16.97 -0.26 24.93
N SER A 140 -17.26 -0.45 23.64
CA SER A 140 -17.26 -1.77 22.98
C SER A 140 -15.93 -2.52 23.10
N THR A 141 -15.96 -3.76 23.59
CA THR A 141 -14.80 -4.65 23.77
C THR A 141 -14.54 -5.60 22.60
N SER A 142 -15.39 -5.56 21.56
CA SER A 142 -15.31 -6.49 20.44
C SER A 142 -14.03 -6.30 19.62
N ALA A 143 -13.59 -7.37 18.94
CA ALA A 143 -12.55 -7.28 17.93
C ALA A 143 -12.99 -6.32 16.80
N PRO A 144 -12.07 -5.66 16.09
CA PRO A 144 -12.41 -4.77 14.99
C PRO A 144 -12.76 -5.56 13.72
N VAL A 145 -13.80 -6.40 13.77
CA VAL A 145 -14.23 -7.21 12.60
C VAL A 145 -14.58 -6.32 11.41
N SER A 146 -15.13 -5.13 11.67
CA SER A 146 -15.39 -4.15 10.61
C SER A 146 -14.12 -3.68 9.88
N ALA A 147 -12.96 -3.68 10.53
CA ALA A 147 -11.68 -3.38 9.86
C ALA A 147 -11.32 -4.46 8.84
N LEU A 148 -11.51 -5.73 9.23
CA LEU A 148 -11.24 -6.87 8.36
C LEU A 148 -12.19 -6.85 7.16
N VAL A 149 -13.49 -6.65 7.39
CA VAL A 149 -14.49 -6.57 6.32
C VAL A 149 -14.21 -5.39 5.39
N ALA A 150 -13.88 -4.22 5.93
CA ALA A 150 -13.55 -3.04 5.11
C ALA A 150 -12.30 -3.25 4.26
N ALA A 151 -11.22 -3.82 4.83
CA ALA A 151 -9.99 -4.10 4.10
C ALA A 151 -10.19 -5.16 3.01
N MET A 152 -10.95 -6.21 3.31
CA MET A 152 -11.32 -7.25 2.33
C MET A 152 -12.17 -6.66 1.20
N ALA A 153 -13.21 -5.89 1.53
CA ALA A 153 -14.06 -5.24 0.55
C ALA A 153 -13.26 -4.31 -0.37
N LEU A 154 -12.39 -3.47 0.20
CA LEU A 154 -11.52 -2.59 -0.58
C LEU A 154 -10.58 -3.39 -1.49
N SER A 155 -9.97 -4.46 -0.98
CA SER A 155 -9.06 -5.32 -1.76
C SER A 155 -9.80 -6.01 -2.91
N SER A 156 -11.02 -6.49 -2.69
CA SER A 156 -11.86 -7.07 -3.73
C SER A 156 -12.26 -6.04 -4.78
N VAL A 157 -12.70 -4.85 -4.38
CA VAL A 157 -13.03 -3.76 -5.31
C VAL A 157 -11.81 -3.41 -6.16
N MET A 158 -10.64 -3.25 -5.53
CA MET A 158 -9.40 -2.95 -6.24
C MET A 158 -9.00 -4.07 -7.21
N PHE A 159 -9.15 -5.33 -6.80
CA PHE A 159 -8.88 -6.49 -7.65
C PHE A 159 -9.74 -6.47 -8.93
N PHE A 160 -11.06 -6.33 -8.78
CA PHE A 160 -11.96 -6.29 -9.94
C PHE A 160 -11.70 -5.06 -10.81
N PHE A 161 -11.47 -3.90 -10.19
CA PHE A 161 -11.17 -2.67 -10.90
C PHE A 161 -9.91 -2.79 -11.75
N LEU A 162 -8.81 -3.30 -11.19
CA LEU A 162 -7.55 -3.46 -11.92
C LEU A 162 -7.64 -4.53 -13.02
N HIS A 163 -8.35 -5.63 -12.78
CA HIS A 163 -8.61 -6.61 -13.84
C HIS A 163 -9.43 -6.01 -14.99
N ALA A 164 -10.45 -5.21 -14.69
CA ALA A 164 -11.23 -4.52 -15.71
C ALA A 164 -10.39 -3.47 -16.46
N LEU A 165 -9.55 -2.72 -15.74
CA LEU A 165 -8.70 -1.68 -16.31
C LEU A 165 -7.64 -2.26 -17.26
N PHE A 166 -6.94 -3.32 -16.85
CA PHE A 166 -5.84 -3.89 -17.64
C PHE A 166 -6.32 -4.93 -18.67
N GLY A 167 -7.46 -5.58 -18.44
CA GLY A 167 -8.07 -6.52 -19.37
C GLY A 167 -9.10 -5.91 -20.33
N GLY A 168 -9.47 -4.64 -20.12
CA GLY A 168 -10.42 -3.90 -20.94
C GLY A 168 -9.90 -3.54 -22.34
N GLU A 169 -10.74 -2.88 -23.13
CA GLU A 169 -10.41 -2.50 -24.52
C GLU A 169 -9.14 -1.67 -24.61
N SER A 170 -8.98 -0.66 -23.75
CA SER A 170 -7.77 0.17 -23.74
C SER A 170 -6.50 -0.62 -23.40
N GLY A 171 -6.59 -1.62 -22.52
CA GLY A 171 -5.46 -2.50 -22.19
C GLY A 171 -5.07 -3.39 -23.38
N LYS A 172 -6.06 -3.94 -24.10
CA LYS A 172 -5.83 -4.72 -25.32
C LYS A 172 -5.25 -3.87 -26.44
N MET A 173 -5.80 -2.67 -26.66
CA MET A 173 -5.31 -1.71 -27.65
C MET A 173 -3.85 -1.32 -27.37
N ALA A 174 -3.50 -1.05 -26.10
CA ALA A 174 -2.13 -0.78 -25.72
C ALA A 174 -1.18 -1.94 -26.06
N MET A 175 -1.61 -3.19 -25.81
CA MET A 175 -0.82 -4.36 -26.19
C MET A 175 -0.68 -4.50 -27.71
N GLU A 176 -1.74 -4.25 -28.49
CA GLU A 176 -1.69 -4.31 -29.96
C GLU A 176 -0.77 -3.25 -30.56
N LEU A 177 -0.84 -2.00 -30.08
CA LEU A 177 0.02 -0.90 -30.52
C LEU A 177 1.50 -1.22 -30.29
N VAL A 178 1.85 -1.76 -29.12
CA VAL A 178 3.23 -2.12 -28.80
C VAL A 178 3.67 -3.36 -29.58
N ARG A 179 2.80 -4.36 -29.72
CA ARG A 179 3.09 -5.57 -30.49
C ARG A 179 3.35 -5.28 -31.96
N ALA A 180 2.62 -4.34 -32.55
CA ALA A 180 2.86 -3.90 -33.93
C ALA A 180 4.25 -3.27 -34.11
N GLN A 181 4.83 -2.67 -33.07
CA GLN A 181 6.15 -2.05 -33.11
C GLN A 181 7.29 -3.05 -32.85
N TYR A 182 7.10 -3.99 -31.91
CA TYR A 182 8.17 -4.86 -31.41
C TYR A 182 8.08 -6.33 -31.90
N GLY A 183 6.98 -6.74 -32.55
CA GLY A 183 6.80 -8.07 -33.13
C GLY A 183 6.49 -9.18 -32.12
N ASP A 184 6.42 -10.44 -32.56
CA ASP A 184 5.98 -11.57 -31.71
C ASP A 184 7.09 -12.22 -30.87
N GLN A 185 8.32 -11.74 -30.97
CA GLN A 185 9.46 -12.29 -30.23
C GLN A 185 9.46 -11.92 -28.73
N TYR A 186 8.69 -10.91 -28.33
CA TYR A 186 8.59 -10.45 -26.94
C TYR A 186 7.24 -10.79 -26.31
N ARG A 187 7.22 -10.83 -24.98
CA ARG A 187 6.00 -10.89 -24.17
C ARG A 187 5.61 -9.49 -23.71
N TYR A 188 4.31 -9.29 -23.52
CA TYR A 188 3.73 -7.98 -23.24
C TYR A 188 2.83 -8.05 -22.01
N ALA A 189 2.94 -7.05 -21.13
CA ALA A 189 2.05 -6.90 -19.99
C ALA A 189 1.75 -5.42 -19.74
N VAL A 190 0.48 -5.08 -19.58
CA VAL A 190 0.06 -3.71 -19.26
C VAL A 190 0.45 -3.38 -17.81
N GLN A 191 1.19 -2.28 -17.62
CA GLN A 191 1.59 -1.78 -16.31
C GLN A 191 0.63 -0.71 -15.79
N SER A 192 0.23 0.23 -16.65
CA SER A 192 -0.71 1.28 -16.28
C SER A 192 -1.49 1.77 -17.51
N VAL A 193 -2.71 2.23 -17.28
CA VAL A 193 -3.56 2.89 -18.28
C VAL A 193 -4.14 4.13 -17.60
N SER A 194 -4.05 5.27 -18.26
CA SER A 194 -4.58 6.54 -17.80
C SER A 194 -5.35 7.20 -18.93
N THR A 195 -6.63 7.46 -18.68
CA THR A 195 -7.50 8.18 -19.61
C THR A 195 -7.69 9.60 -19.11
N LYS A 196 -7.34 10.58 -19.94
CA LYS A 196 -7.59 11.99 -19.71
C LYS A 196 -8.60 12.50 -20.73
N LYS A 197 -9.77 12.88 -20.25
CA LYS A 197 -10.82 13.46 -21.08
C LYS A 197 -10.63 14.97 -21.21
N SER A 198 -10.57 15.45 -22.44
CA SER A 198 -10.57 16.89 -22.75
C SER A 198 -11.97 17.45 -22.55
N PHE A 199 -12.09 18.52 -21.77
CA PHE A 199 -13.39 19.17 -21.53
C PHE A 199 -13.86 20.00 -22.72
N ASP A 200 -12.94 20.38 -23.61
CA ASP A 200 -13.19 21.31 -24.72
C ASP A 200 -13.53 20.57 -26.03
N THR A 201 -12.86 19.45 -26.29
CA THR A 201 -13.05 18.65 -27.53
C THR A 201 -13.90 17.40 -27.34
N ASN A 202 -14.28 17.07 -26.10
CA ASN A 202 -14.94 15.80 -25.71
C ASN A 202 -14.15 14.52 -26.12
N GLU A 203 -12.92 14.68 -26.60
CA GLU A 203 -11.99 13.60 -26.94
C GLU A 203 -11.31 13.05 -25.68
N SER A 204 -11.02 11.76 -25.68
CA SER A 204 -10.34 11.07 -24.59
C SER A 204 -8.93 10.70 -25.03
N SER A 205 -7.92 11.36 -24.48
CA SER A 205 -6.53 10.94 -24.66
C SER A 205 -6.22 9.80 -23.70
N VAL A 206 -5.79 8.66 -24.22
CA VAL A 206 -5.37 7.51 -23.42
C VAL A 206 -3.85 7.40 -23.48
N THR A 207 -3.23 7.25 -22.32
CA THR A 207 -1.82 6.94 -22.17
C THR A 207 -1.70 5.61 -21.45
N ALA A 208 -0.98 4.66 -22.03
CA ALA A 208 -0.71 3.38 -21.41
C ALA A 208 0.79 3.10 -21.36
N VAL A 209 1.18 2.35 -20.35
CA VAL A 209 2.54 1.90 -20.12
C VAL A 209 2.53 0.39 -20.17
N VAL A 210 3.37 -0.19 -21.03
CA VAL A 210 3.43 -1.64 -21.30
C VAL A 210 4.85 -2.13 -21.06
N PHE A 211 4.97 -3.22 -20.31
CA PHE A 211 6.21 -3.99 -20.24
C PHE A 211 6.39 -4.79 -21.52
N VAL A 212 7.55 -4.63 -22.15
CA VAL A 212 8.05 -5.47 -23.24
C VAL A 212 9.20 -6.27 -22.66
N TYR A 213 9.10 -7.59 -22.63
CA TYR A 213 10.07 -8.42 -21.93
C TYR A 213 10.32 -9.76 -22.62
N ASP A 214 11.51 -10.28 -22.40
CA ASP A 214 11.92 -11.64 -22.77
C ASP A 214 12.39 -12.39 -21.50
N ASP A 215 13.18 -13.47 -21.62
CA ASP A 215 13.67 -14.21 -20.45
C ASP A 215 14.84 -13.50 -19.70
N LYS A 216 15.35 -12.38 -20.21
CA LYS A 216 16.59 -11.71 -19.76
C LYS A 216 16.40 -10.24 -19.40
N GLU A 217 15.54 -9.51 -20.10
CA GLU A 217 15.36 -8.07 -19.94
C GLU A 217 13.90 -7.64 -19.88
N ILE A 218 13.68 -6.48 -19.27
CA ILE A 218 12.38 -5.82 -19.19
C ILE A 218 12.58 -4.39 -19.65
N SER A 219 11.85 -4.00 -20.68
CA SER A 219 11.74 -2.63 -21.17
C SER A 219 10.34 -2.11 -20.91
N THR A 220 10.22 -0.80 -20.71
CA THR A 220 8.93 -0.13 -20.50
C THR A 220 8.66 0.80 -21.67
N VAL A 221 7.54 0.61 -22.35
CA VAL A 221 7.13 1.39 -23.53
C VAL A 221 5.87 2.17 -23.19
N ASN A 222 5.90 3.48 -23.47
CA ASN A 222 4.75 4.36 -23.34
C ASN A 222 4.06 4.46 -24.71
N VAL A 223 2.75 4.25 -24.73
CA VAL A 223 1.91 4.45 -25.92
C VAL A 223 0.78 5.41 -25.60
N ASN A 224 0.43 6.24 -26.58
CA ASN A 224 -0.65 7.20 -26.49
C ASN A 224 -1.53 7.14 -27.75
N TRP A 225 -2.83 7.29 -27.56
CA TRP A 225 -3.80 7.43 -28.64
C TRP A 225 -4.98 8.27 -28.18
N THR A 226 -5.82 8.68 -29.13
CA THR A 226 -7.04 9.44 -28.89
C THR A 226 -8.25 8.57 -29.22
N GLU A 227 -9.23 8.57 -28.32
CA GLU A 227 -10.57 7.98 -28.45
C GLU A 227 -11.65 9.05 -28.59
#